data_AF-A0A151MWD5-F1
#
_entry.id   AF-A0A151MWD5-F1
#
_cell.length_a   1.000
_cell.length_b   1.000
_cell.length_c   1.000
_cell.angle_alpha   90.00
_cell.angle_beta   90.00
_cell.angle_gamma   90.00
#
_symmetry.space_group_name_H-M   'P 1'
#
loop_
_entity.id
_entity.type
_entity.pdbx_description
1 polymer ?
#
loop_
_entity_poly.entity_id
_entity_poly.type
_entity_poly.pdbx_seq_one_letter_code
_entity_poly.pdbx_strand_id
1 'polypeptide(L)'
;MENPDMAAYANVQPMPMTTADILGQNLQALTQILDSQQQMLDCQQDWLRHRLVSFKMPKMTRDNDPEAYIKAFEHHALMTGLNQEYWASQLGALVVGKYQATYWALPRDEARDMSA
;
A
#
# COMPACT_ATOMS: atom_id res chain seq x y z
N MET A 1 -18.27 23.96 -53.40
CA MET A 1 -17.65 23.50 -52.14
C MET A 1 -16.24 24.04 -52.13
N GLU A 2 -16.03 25.24 -51.59
CA GLU A 2 -14.69 25.74 -51.28
C GLU A 2 -13.96 24.74 -50.38
N ASN A 3 -12.77 24.34 -50.80
CA ASN A 3 -11.84 23.56 -50.01
C ASN A 3 -11.31 24.45 -48.88
N PRO A 4 -11.56 24.15 -47.59
CA PRO A 4 -11.06 24.99 -46.51
C PRO A 4 -9.54 25.00 -46.57
N ASP A 5 -8.98 26.21 -46.63
CA ASP A 5 -7.57 26.46 -46.86
C ASP A 5 -6.70 25.75 -45.80
N MET A 6 -6.17 24.58 -46.17
CA MET A 6 -5.26 23.78 -45.35
C MET A 6 -3.96 24.52 -45.03
N ALA A 7 -3.65 25.64 -45.73
CA ALA A 7 -2.53 26.50 -45.39
C ALA A 7 -2.73 27.25 -44.06
N ALA A 8 -3.99 27.44 -43.61
CA ALA A 8 -4.29 28.09 -42.34
C ALA A 8 -3.88 27.22 -41.12
N TYR A 9 -3.89 25.90 -41.26
CA TYR A 9 -3.46 24.98 -40.20
C TYR A 9 -1.94 24.70 -40.23
N ALA A 10 -1.26 24.99 -41.34
CA ALA A 10 0.18 24.75 -41.49
C ALA A 10 1.06 25.81 -40.79
N ASN A 11 0.50 26.96 -40.41
CA ASN A 11 1.24 28.10 -39.84
C ASN A 11 1.01 28.33 -38.35
N VAL A 12 0.35 27.41 -37.65
CA VAL A 12 0.24 27.48 -36.18
C VAL A 12 1.56 26.99 -35.57
N GLN A 13 2.59 27.83 -35.67
CA GLN A 13 3.84 27.63 -34.93
C GLN A 13 3.52 27.67 -33.43
N PRO A 14 3.97 26.69 -32.62
CA PRO A 14 3.80 26.72 -31.18
C PRO A 14 4.36 28.04 -30.67
N MET A 15 3.56 28.79 -29.91
CA MET A 15 4.00 30.05 -29.32
C MET A 15 5.26 29.75 -28.48
N PRO A 16 6.40 30.42 -28.72
CA PRO A 16 7.63 30.10 -28.00
C PRO A 16 7.38 30.34 -26.50
N MET A 17 7.38 29.27 -25.71
CA MET A 17 7.24 29.39 -24.26
C MET A 17 8.45 30.14 -23.72
N THR A 18 8.18 31.14 -22.88
CA THR A 18 9.26 31.85 -22.20
C THR A 18 9.84 30.96 -21.10
N THR A 19 11.08 31.24 -20.68
CA THR A 19 11.70 30.54 -19.55
C THR A 19 10.85 30.64 -18.27
N ALA A 20 10.11 31.74 -18.09
CA ALA A 20 9.21 31.94 -16.96
C ALA A 20 7.99 31.00 -17.03
N ASP A 21 7.43 30.77 -18.22
CA ASP A 21 6.30 29.86 -18.42
C ASP A 21 6.70 28.41 -18.10
N ILE A 22 7.90 28.00 -18.54
CA ILE A 22 8.46 26.66 -18.27
C ILE A 22 8.67 26.47 -16.77
N LEU A 23 9.18 27.51 -16.07
CA LEU A 23 9.39 27.45 -14.63
C LEU A 23 8.05 27.34 -13.87
N GLY A 24 7.04 28.12 -14.29
CA GLY A 24 5.69 28.06 -13.71
C GLY A 24 5.03 26.71 -13.90
N GLN A 25 5.14 26.12 -15.11
CA GLN A 25 4.60 24.80 -15.40
C GLN A 25 5.27 23.70 -14.58
N ASN A 26 6.59 23.75 -14.41
CA ASN A 26 7.31 22.78 -13.58
C ASN A 26 6.90 22.87 -12.11
N LEU A 27 6.77 24.09 -11.57
CA LEU A 27 6.29 24.26 -10.20
C LEU A 27 4.88 23.68 -10.02
N GLN A 28 3.99 23.93 -10.98
CA GLN A 28 2.64 23.37 -10.96
C GLN A 28 2.64 21.84 -11.03
N ALA A 29 3.46 21.25 -11.90
CA ALA A 29 3.57 19.80 -12.02
C ALA A 29 4.10 19.16 -10.73
N LEU A 30 5.09 19.78 -10.08
CA LEU A 30 5.63 19.31 -8.81
C LEU A 30 4.59 19.35 -7.69
N THR A 31 3.79 20.42 -7.61
CA THR A 31 2.68 20.49 -6.64
C THR A 31 1.68 19.37 -6.87
N GLN A 32 1.28 19.12 -8.13
CA GLN A 32 0.32 18.04 -8.44
C GLN A 32 0.87 16.66 -8.11
N ILE A 33 2.17 16.42 -8.31
CA ILE A 33 2.82 15.17 -7.92
C ILE A 33 2.76 15.00 -6.40
N LEU A 34 3.08 16.04 -5.64
CA LEU A 34 3.04 16.01 -4.18
C LEU A 34 1.62 15.75 -3.66
N ASP A 35 0.62 16.44 -4.20
CA ASP A 35 -0.78 16.28 -3.81
C ASP A 35 -1.29 14.86 -4.12
N SER A 36 -0.90 14.31 -5.28
CA SER A 36 -1.25 12.94 -5.68
C SER A 36 -0.60 11.90 -4.77
N GLN A 37 0.66 12.12 -4.37
CA GLN A 37 1.35 11.24 -3.43
C GLN A 37 0.72 11.29 -2.03
N GLN A 38 0.35 12.48 -1.57
CA GLN A 38 -0.32 12.65 -0.28
C GLN A 38 -1.69 11.96 -0.28
N GLN A 39 -2.51 12.15 -1.33
CA GLN A 39 -3.79 11.45 -1.47
C GLN A 39 -3.64 9.94 -1.52
N MET A 40 -2.62 9.44 -2.21
CA MET A 40 -2.34 8.00 -2.26
C MET A 40 -1.98 7.46 -0.87
N LEU A 41 -1.15 8.19 -0.12
CA LEU A 41 -0.78 7.83 1.25
C LEU A 41 -2.00 7.85 2.19
N ASP A 42 -2.83 8.88 2.11
CA ASP A 42 -4.02 9.03 2.95
C ASP A 42 -5.05 7.93 2.63
N CYS A 43 -5.28 7.64 1.34
CA CYS A 43 -6.12 6.53 0.91
C CYS A 43 -5.59 5.18 1.39
N GLN A 44 -4.27 4.96 1.31
CA GLN A 44 -3.64 3.75 1.83
C GLN A 44 -3.83 3.64 3.34
N GLN A 45 -3.63 4.72 4.09
CA GLN A 45 -3.85 4.72 5.54
C GLN A 45 -5.30 4.46 5.91
N ASP A 46 -6.26 5.08 5.21
CA ASP A 46 -7.68 4.86 5.45
C ASP A 46 -8.09 3.43 5.11
N TRP A 47 -7.58 2.87 4.01
CA TRP A 47 -7.79 1.47 3.68
C TRP A 47 -7.22 0.54 4.75
N LEU A 48 -6.00 0.82 5.24
CA LEU A 48 -5.41 0.06 6.34
C LEU A 48 -6.24 0.19 7.62
N ARG A 49 -6.66 1.40 8.01
CA ARG A 49 -7.51 1.63 9.19
C ARG A 49 -8.80 0.82 9.10
N HIS A 50 -9.51 0.88 7.98
CA HIS A 50 -10.76 0.14 7.80
C HIS A 50 -10.56 -1.39 7.81
N ARG A 51 -9.46 -1.87 7.23
CA ARG A 51 -9.14 -3.31 7.21
C ARG A 51 -8.71 -3.83 8.58
N LEU A 52 -7.93 -3.04 9.33
CA LEU A 52 -7.56 -3.34 10.71
C LEU A 52 -8.77 -3.35 11.65
N VAL A 53 -9.70 -2.41 11.49
CA VAL A 53 -10.96 -2.38 12.25
C VAL A 53 -11.87 -3.58 11.92
N SER A 54 -11.72 -4.14 10.71
CA SER A 54 -12.45 -5.34 10.26
C SER A 54 -11.76 -6.65 10.69
N PHE A 55 -10.46 -6.64 10.99
CA PHE A 55 -9.69 -7.80 11.46
C PHE A 55 -9.93 -8.04 12.96
N LYS A 56 -11.10 -8.55 13.31
CA LYS A 56 -11.51 -8.79 14.70
C LYS A 56 -11.22 -10.23 15.12
N MET A 57 -9.99 -10.49 15.51
CA MET A 57 -9.61 -11.75 16.16
C MET A 57 -9.42 -11.56 17.67
N PRO A 58 -9.91 -12.46 18.54
CA PRO A 58 -9.66 -12.41 19.98
C PRO A 58 -8.17 -12.55 20.29
N LYS A 59 -7.63 -11.83 21.29
CA LYS A 59 -6.25 -12.00 21.75
C LYS A 59 -6.00 -13.44 22.21
N MET A 60 -4.80 -13.94 21.96
CA MET A 60 -4.33 -15.23 22.44
C MET A 60 -4.29 -15.22 23.97
N THR A 61 -4.94 -16.18 24.60
CA THR A 61 -4.91 -16.39 26.05
C THR A 61 -3.93 -17.52 26.39
N ARG A 62 -3.65 -17.70 27.68
CA ARG A 62 -2.74 -18.78 28.15
C ARG A 62 -3.31 -20.18 27.91
N ASP A 63 -4.62 -20.29 27.74
CA ASP A 63 -5.33 -21.54 27.54
C ASP A 63 -5.43 -21.91 26.05
N ASN A 64 -5.04 -21.01 25.15
CA ASN A 64 -5.00 -21.29 23.73
C ASN A 64 -3.73 -22.05 23.35
N ASP A 65 -3.91 -23.10 22.55
CA ASP A 65 -2.80 -23.74 21.86
C ASP A 65 -2.16 -22.74 20.85
N PRO A 66 -0.84 -22.48 20.91
CA PRO A 66 -0.18 -21.52 20.03
C PRO A 66 -0.30 -21.88 18.55
N GLU A 67 -0.18 -23.16 18.20
CA GLU A 67 -0.20 -23.60 16.80
C GLU A 67 -1.59 -23.47 16.19
N ALA A 68 -2.62 -23.91 16.92
CA ALA A 68 -4.01 -23.72 16.52
C ALA A 68 -4.39 -22.24 16.41
N TYR A 69 -3.87 -21.39 17.29
CA TYR A 69 -4.10 -19.95 17.24
C TYR A 69 -3.48 -19.32 15.99
N ILE A 70 -2.25 -19.69 15.62
CA ILE A 70 -1.59 -19.20 14.40
C ILE A 70 -2.34 -19.66 13.15
N LYS A 71 -2.75 -20.92 13.07
CA LYS A 71 -3.57 -21.41 11.94
C LYS A 71 -4.92 -20.69 11.82
N ALA A 72 -5.56 -20.41 12.95
CA ALA A 72 -6.79 -19.61 12.97
C ALA A 72 -6.55 -18.17 12.50
N PHE A 73 -5.40 -17.58 12.85
CA PHE A 73 -4.98 -16.27 12.36
C PHE A 73 -4.76 -16.26 10.85
N GLU A 74 -4.02 -17.22 10.30
CA GLU A 74 -3.76 -17.33 8.86
C GLU A 74 -5.06 -17.47 8.07
N HIS A 75 -5.97 -18.36 8.52
CA HIS A 75 -7.26 -18.53 7.89
C HIS A 75 -8.10 -17.25 7.94
N HIS A 76 -8.12 -16.56 9.08
CA HIS A 76 -8.84 -15.29 9.21
C HIS A 76 -8.21 -14.18 8.36
N ALA A 77 -6.87 -14.13 8.26
CA ALA A 77 -6.13 -13.20 7.43
C ALA A 77 -6.42 -13.43 5.94
N LEU A 78 -6.55 -14.66 5.49
CA LEU A 78 -6.96 -14.95 4.12
C LEU A 78 -8.43 -14.54 3.87
N MET A 79 -9.34 -14.85 4.78
CA MET A 79 -10.78 -14.57 4.64
C MET A 79 -11.14 -13.08 4.67
N THR A 80 -10.45 -12.31 5.51
CA THR A 80 -10.59 -10.83 5.55
C THR A 80 -9.73 -10.16 4.48
N GLY A 81 -8.98 -10.98 3.73
CA GLY A 81 -7.97 -10.60 2.77
C GLY A 81 -7.09 -9.54 3.40
N LEU A 82 -6.29 -9.85 4.42
CA LEU A 82 -5.28 -9.03 5.09
C LEU A 82 -3.94 -9.16 4.35
N ASN A 83 -3.27 -8.04 4.06
CA ASN A 83 -1.99 -8.05 3.32
C ASN A 83 -0.90 -8.64 4.22
N GLN A 84 -0.14 -9.58 3.65
CA GLN A 84 0.94 -10.33 4.29
C GLN A 84 2.00 -9.44 4.96
N GLU A 85 2.26 -8.25 4.41
CA GLU A 85 3.18 -7.26 4.99
C GLU A 85 2.78 -6.82 6.41
N TYR A 86 1.48 -6.89 6.74
CA TYR A 86 0.94 -6.50 8.04
C TYR A 86 0.72 -7.67 8.99
N TRP A 87 0.96 -8.91 8.54
CA TRP A 87 0.68 -10.10 9.35
C TRP A 87 1.48 -10.11 10.65
N ALA A 88 2.78 -9.77 10.59
CA ALA A 88 3.64 -9.73 11.77
C ALA A 88 3.16 -8.69 12.80
N SER A 89 2.76 -7.50 12.33
CA SER A 89 2.26 -6.44 13.21
C SER A 89 0.91 -6.81 13.85
N GLN A 90 0.01 -7.46 13.11
CA GLN A 90 -1.28 -7.90 13.62
C GLN A 90 -1.15 -9.07 14.59
N LEU A 91 -0.39 -10.09 14.22
CA LEU A 91 -0.13 -11.25 15.08
C LEU A 91 0.56 -10.82 16.38
N GLY A 92 1.51 -9.89 16.32
CA GLY A 92 2.19 -9.35 17.49
C GLY A 92 1.27 -8.59 18.47
N ALA A 93 0.21 -7.94 17.99
CA ALA A 93 -0.78 -7.27 18.84
C ALA A 93 -1.75 -8.27 19.52
N LEU A 94 -1.89 -9.45 18.92
CA LEU A 94 -2.82 -10.51 19.32
C LEU A 94 -2.19 -11.52 20.28
N VAL A 95 -0.89 -11.79 20.13
CA VAL A 95 -0.15 -12.73 20.99
C VAL A 95 0.24 -12.07 22.32
N VAL A 96 -0.08 -12.72 23.44
CA VAL A 96 0.24 -12.18 24.77
C VAL A 96 1.71 -12.42 25.14
N GLY A 97 2.46 -11.34 25.31
CA GLY A 97 3.72 -11.15 26.05
C GLY A 97 4.68 -12.34 26.20
N LYS A 98 4.32 -13.37 26.97
CA LYS A 98 5.15 -14.57 27.16
C LYS A 98 5.41 -15.33 25.85
N TYR A 99 4.45 -15.35 24.94
CA TYR A 99 4.58 -16.00 23.62
C TYR A 99 5.15 -15.07 22.55
N GLN A 100 5.14 -13.75 22.78
CA GLN A 100 5.75 -12.78 21.88
C GLN A 100 7.28 -12.94 21.83
N ALA A 101 7.91 -13.23 22.99
CA ALA A 101 9.33 -13.53 23.08
C ALA A 101 9.69 -14.85 22.38
N THR A 102 8.78 -15.84 22.39
CA THR A 102 8.98 -17.14 21.72
C THR A 102 8.83 -17.04 20.21
N TYR A 103 7.91 -16.22 19.70
CA TYR A 103 7.78 -15.97 18.25
C TYR A 103 9.01 -15.22 17.70
N TRP A 104 9.54 -14.24 18.42
CA TRP A 104 10.79 -13.56 18.03
C TRP A 104 12.04 -14.45 18.10
N ALA A 105 11.99 -15.56 18.83
CA ALA A 105 13.09 -16.51 18.95
C ALA A 105 13.08 -17.61 17.88
N LEU A 106 12.07 -17.68 17.01
CA LEU A 106 12.04 -18.64 15.90
C LEU A 106 13.00 -18.18 14.78
N PRO A 107 14.02 -19.00 14.42
CA PRO A 107 14.93 -18.67 13.33
C PRO A 107 14.18 -18.65 12.00
N ARG A 108 14.46 -17.63 11.19
CA ARG A 108 13.86 -17.33 9.88
C ARG A 108 14.30 -18.28 8.75
N ASP A 109 14.83 -19.45 9.08
CA ASP A 109 15.69 -20.24 8.19
C ASP A 109 14.97 -21.39 7.45
N GLU A 110 13.64 -21.47 7.52
CA GLU A 110 12.85 -22.49 6.82
C GLU A 110 12.11 -21.97 5.56
N ALA A 111 12.53 -20.82 5.03
CA ALA A 111 11.91 -20.22 3.83
C ALA A 111 12.81 -20.29 2.56
N ARG A 112 13.68 -21.29 2.44
CA ARG A 112 14.56 -21.46 1.27
C ARG A 112 14.57 -22.84 0.60
N ASP A 113 13.56 -23.68 0.84
CA ASP A 113 13.46 -24.97 0.17
C ASP A 113 12.15 -25.12 -0.63
N MET A 114 11.92 -24.15 -1.52
CA MET A 114 10.94 -24.23 -2.61
C MET A 114 11.61 -23.80 -3.91
N SER A 115 12.62 -24.55 -4.33
CA SER A 115 13.03 -24.60 -5.74
C SER A 115 12.88 -26.04 -6.22
N ALA A 116 11.74 -26.30 -6.87
CA ALA A 116 11.57 -27.43 -7.78
C ALA A 116 12.28 -27.13 -9.11
#